data_AF-A0A7V0TB81-F1
#
_entry.id   AF-A0A7V0TB81-F1
#
_cell.length_a   1.000
_cell.length_b   1.000
_cell.length_c   1.000
_cell.angle_alpha   90.00
_cell.angle_beta   90.00
_cell.angle_gamma   90.00
#
_symmetry.space_group_name_H-M   'P 1'
#
loop_
_entity.id
_entity.type
_entity.pdbx_description
1 polymer ?
#
loop_
_entity_poly.entity_id
_entity_poly.type
_entity_poly.pdbx_seq_one_letter_code
_entity_poly.pdbx_strand_id
1 'polypeptide(L)'
;MDNCQKRPVHFWIFGPELGCLTRELPLIEALLECAYTVRCFVHAKHVTFLQNYLGGRAIVHAYPSGIELKYTASFDLDVLRSVKSVLAFVFWGFWQHYRLFRRGRFEKPLIISDFLPHIHLFAKIHGLHCVGIYNYALKNRHFGNSPFHKLVSQSATALFRLSYRLVDEMILEQIIPQSQPGLFTAVTPMARKISRSQESIRSELHVNPHEKLIFLSVGGNSNPKSWLERFSHVAALYSGKFLLIPRNIYELSTWKRTYPHFLLPSEISDDVHNYIAACDLVISKAGFGTVRETLAAGLPFLPLHLPHHPEIGETERVLLENNLAVATISEADSPVEILNKIKKSLENQERPLISCQGVEETLKILSCWL
;
A
#
# COMPACT_ATOMS: atom_id res chain seq x y z
N MET A 1 36.84 -10.49 11.89
CA MET A 1 36.14 -9.24 11.52
C MET A 1 34.86 -9.23 12.32
N ASP A 2 34.70 -8.19 13.13
CA ASP A 2 34.09 -8.24 14.45
C ASP A 2 32.61 -8.57 14.48
N ASN A 3 32.26 -9.39 15.47
CA ASN A 3 30.92 -9.84 15.82
C ASN A 3 30.13 -8.69 16.51
N CYS A 4 30.09 -7.52 15.88
CA CYS A 4 29.27 -6.40 16.35
C CYS A 4 27.81 -6.79 16.11
N GLN A 5 27.12 -7.20 17.17
CA GLN A 5 25.75 -7.66 17.12
C GLN A 5 24.87 -6.55 16.55
N LYS A 6 24.36 -6.75 15.32
CA LYS A 6 23.50 -5.79 14.63
C LYS A 6 22.34 -5.38 15.52
N ARG A 7 22.09 -4.07 15.60
CA ARG A 7 20.99 -3.51 16.37
C ARG A 7 19.65 -4.07 15.86
N PRO A 8 18.73 -4.53 16.73
CA PRO A 8 17.44 -5.02 16.28
C PRO A 8 16.58 -3.88 15.74
N VAL A 9 15.74 -4.20 14.76
CA VAL A 9 14.83 -3.24 14.11
C VAL A 9 13.40 -3.58 14.47
N HIS A 10 12.65 -2.59 14.96
CA HIS A 10 11.25 -2.75 15.34
C HIS A 10 10.37 -1.97 14.38
N PHE A 11 9.66 -2.68 13.51
CA PHE A 11 8.65 -2.11 12.61
C PHE A 11 7.31 -1.99 13.32
N TRP A 12 6.82 -0.76 13.47
CA TRP A 12 5.50 -0.45 13.96
C TRP A 12 4.63 -0.02 12.79
N ILE A 13 3.73 -0.90 12.38
CA ILE A 13 3.02 -0.78 11.11
C ILE A 13 1.59 -0.36 11.37
N PHE A 14 1.11 0.64 10.63
CA PHE A 14 -0.28 1.10 10.71
C PHE A 14 -1.26 -0.02 10.31
N GLY A 15 -2.42 -0.05 10.94
CA GLY A 15 -3.47 -1.02 10.65
C GLY A 15 -4.82 -0.57 11.21
N PRO A 16 -5.92 -1.18 10.76
CA PRO A 16 -6.03 -2.55 10.22
C PRO A 16 -5.92 -2.68 8.70
N GLU A 17 -5.56 -1.65 7.95
CA GLU A 17 -5.47 -1.67 6.50
C GLU A 17 -4.27 -2.48 6.02
N LEU A 18 -4.49 -3.49 5.17
CA LEU A 18 -3.42 -4.36 4.66
C LEU A 18 -2.41 -3.60 3.78
N GLY A 19 -2.86 -2.53 3.10
CA GLY A 19 -2.01 -1.71 2.25
C GLY A 19 -0.79 -1.15 3.00
N CYS A 20 -0.99 -0.70 4.24
CA CYS A 20 0.07 -0.25 5.13
C CYS A 20 1.10 -1.35 5.40
N LEU A 21 0.66 -2.56 5.72
CA LEU A 21 1.58 -3.68 5.91
C LEU A 21 2.33 -4.04 4.64
N THR A 22 1.64 -4.20 3.52
CA THR A 22 2.29 -4.58 2.27
C THR A 22 3.29 -3.52 1.79
N ARG A 23 3.11 -2.26 2.20
CA ARG A 23 4.02 -1.16 1.90
C ARG A 23 5.41 -1.39 2.49
N GLU A 24 5.46 -1.88 3.73
CA GLU A 24 6.71 -2.07 4.48
C GLU A 24 7.46 -3.36 4.14
N LEU A 25 6.80 -4.34 3.48
CA LEU A 25 7.39 -5.65 3.19
C LEU A 25 8.73 -5.60 2.44
N PRO A 26 8.92 -4.80 1.37
CA PRO A 26 10.20 -4.74 0.66
C PRO A 26 11.39 -4.39 1.56
N LEU A 27 11.19 -3.40 2.44
CA LEU A 27 12.24 -2.97 3.36
C LEU A 27 12.48 -4.00 4.47
N ILE A 28 11.41 -4.62 4.98
CA ILE A 28 11.51 -5.72 5.96
C ILE A 28 12.31 -6.89 5.37
N GLU A 29 12.01 -7.29 4.12
CA GLU A 29 12.72 -8.36 3.42
C GLU A 29 14.19 -8.02 3.26
N ALA A 30 14.52 -6.81 2.81
CA ALA A 30 15.89 -6.39 2.59
C ALA A 30 16.71 -6.33 3.90
N LEU A 31 16.09 -5.91 5.01
CA LEU A 31 16.74 -5.94 6.33
C LEU A 31 16.99 -7.38 6.83
N LEU A 32 16.04 -8.28 6.59
CA LEU A 32 16.22 -9.71 6.89
C LEU A 32 17.33 -10.34 6.04
N GLU A 33 17.42 -9.99 4.75
CA GLU A 33 18.52 -10.41 3.87
C GLU A 33 19.87 -9.87 4.35
N CYS A 34 19.88 -8.67 4.91
CA CYS A 34 21.04 -8.10 5.59
C CYS A 34 21.28 -8.69 7.00
N ALA A 35 20.64 -9.79 7.38
CA ALA A 35 20.78 -10.48 8.67
C ALA A 35 20.50 -9.62 9.92
N TYR A 36 19.62 -8.62 9.80
CA TYR A 36 19.11 -7.89 10.98
C TYR A 36 18.03 -8.70 11.69
N THR A 37 17.97 -8.57 13.02
CA THR A 37 16.83 -9.08 13.79
C THR A 37 15.66 -8.12 13.63
N VAL A 38 14.63 -8.55 12.90
CA VAL A 38 13.43 -7.73 12.64
C VAL A 38 12.26 -8.20 13.50
N ARG A 39 11.67 -7.26 14.25
CA ARG A 39 10.41 -7.45 14.98
C ARG A 39 9.32 -6.60 14.35
N CYS A 40 8.21 -7.21 13.98
CA CYS A 40 7.08 -6.52 13.37
C CYS A 40 5.92 -6.45 14.36
N PHE A 41 5.47 -5.23 14.67
CA PHE A 41 4.31 -4.94 15.48
C PHE A 41 3.15 -4.56 14.55
N VAL A 42 2.18 -5.47 14.41
CA VAL A 42 1.10 -5.37 13.43
C VAL A 42 -0.26 -5.57 14.06
N HIS A 43 -1.30 -5.07 13.39
CA HIS A 43 -2.68 -5.34 13.79
C HIS A 43 -2.95 -6.85 13.78
N ALA A 44 -3.68 -7.37 14.77
CA ALA A 44 -3.91 -8.81 14.95
C ALA A 44 -4.43 -9.54 13.69
N LYS A 45 -5.22 -8.86 12.86
CA LYS A 45 -5.76 -9.38 11.58
C LYS A 45 -4.68 -9.78 10.56
N HIS A 46 -3.47 -9.23 10.66
CA HIS A 46 -2.41 -9.44 9.67
C HIS A 46 -1.30 -10.39 10.13
N VAL A 47 -1.39 -10.93 11.34
CA VAL A 47 -0.35 -11.79 11.93
C VAL A 47 -0.11 -13.02 11.06
N THR A 48 -1.18 -13.76 10.74
CA THR A 48 -1.10 -14.98 9.93
C THR A 48 -0.53 -14.71 8.54
N PHE A 49 -1.02 -13.66 7.88
CA PHE A 49 -0.51 -13.21 6.58
C PHE A 49 1.00 -12.96 6.65
N LEU A 50 1.46 -12.17 7.63
CA LEU A 50 2.86 -11.79 7.73
C LEU A 50 3.78 -12.97 8.07
N GLN A 51 3.33 -13.85 8.97
CA GLN A 51 4.08 -15.05 9.36
C GLN A 51 4.26 -16.00 8.16
N ASN A 52 3.20 -16.21 7.39
CA ASN A 52 3.24 -17.03 6.18
C ASN A 52 4.15 -16.38 5.13
N TYR A 53 3.94 -15.09 4.83
CA TYR A 53 4.71 -14.36 3.82
C TYR A 53 6.21 -14.33 4.11
N LEU A 54 6.61 -14.08 5.37
CA LEU A 54 8.03 -14.01 5.74
C LEU A 54 8.65 -15.37 6.08
N GLY A 55 7.86 -16.46 6.12
CA GLY A 55 8.35 -17.80 6.45
C GLY A 55 8.99 -17.90 7.83
N GLY A 56 8.48 -17.15 8.81
CA GLY A 56 9.00 -17.13 10.18
C GLY A 56 10.36 -16.43 10.37
N ARG A 57 10.91 -15.77 9.35
CA ARG A 57 12.20 -15.04 9.43
C ARG A 57 12.16 -13.82 10.36
N ALA A 58 10.98 -13.24 10.58
CA ALA A 58 10.78 -12.11 11.50
C ALA A 58 9.95 -12.52 12.72
N ILE A 59 10.18 -11.82 13.83
CA ILE A 59 9.37 -12.00 15.05
C ILE A 59 8.13 -11.11 14.93
N VAL A 60 6.94 -11.72 14.92
CA VAL A 60 5.68 -10.98 14.74
C VAL A 60 4.94 -10.82 16.06
N HIS A 61 4.60 -9.60 16.41
CA HIS A 61 3.81 -9.23 17.57
C HIS A 61 2.49 -8.59 17.15
N ALA A 62 1.39 -9.09 17.73
CA ALA A 62 0.07 -8.53 17.51
C ALA A 62 -0.20 -7.37 18.48
N TYR A 63 -0.78 -6.28 17.97
CA TYR A 63 -1.55 -5.35 18.78
C TYR A 63 -3.06 -5.51 18.47
N PRO A 64 -3.93 -5.41 19.49
CA PRO A 64 -5.33 -5.80 19.37
C PRO A 64 -6.24 -4.72 18.75
N SER A 65 -5.81 -3.45 18.76
CA SER A 65 -6.60 -2.34 18.21
C SER A 65 -5.69 -1.33 17.50
N GLY A 66 -6.07 -0.92 16.30
CA GLY A 66 -5.39 0.12 15.53
C GLY A 66 -6.21 1.40 15.45
N ILE A 67 -5.62 2.43 14.85
CA ILE A 67 -6.35 3.63 14.46
C ILE A 67 -7.07 3.31 13.16
N GLU A 68 -8.40 3.13 13.21
CA GLU A 68 -9.16 2.73 12.02
C GLU A 68 -9.98 3.91 11.48
N LEU A 69 -9.77 4.23 10.20
CA LEU A 69 -10.61 5.17 9.45
C LEU A 69 -11.79 4.40 8.83
N LYS A 70 -12.98 4.96 8.99
CA LYS A 70 -14.23 4.35 8.51
C LYS A 70 -14.68 5.04 7.24
N TYR A 71 -15.09 4.26 6.25
CA TYR A 71 -15.53 4.76 4.95
C TYR A 71 -16.99 4.36 4.68
N THR A 72 -17.69 5.16 3.87
CA THR A 72 -19.02 4.86 3.35
C THR A 72 -18.93 3.82 2.22
N ALA A 73 -20.08 3.32 1.77
CA ALA A 73 -20.14 2.42 0.60
C ALA A 73 -19.61 3.07 -0.70
N SER A 74 -19.62 4.41 -0.76
CA SER A 74 -19.17 5.23 -1.89
C SER A 74 -17.72 5.70 -1.76
N PHE A 75 -16.94 5.16 -0.82
CA PHE A 75 -15.54 5.53 -0.54
C PHE A 75 -15.31 6.87 0.14
N ASP A 76 -16.37 7.52 0.64
CA ASP A 76 -16.21 8.76 1.40
C ASP A 76 -15.75 8.43 2.82
N LEU A 77 -14.92 9.30 3.41
CA LEU A 77 -14.56 9.16 4.81
C LEU A 77 -15.77 9.47 5.70
N ASP A 78 -16.19 8.50 6.52
CA ASP A 78 -17.16 8.71 7.59
C ASP A 78 -16.43 9.33 8.79
N VAL A 79 -16.41 10.66 8.84
CA VAL A 79 -15.67 11.40 9.87
C VAL A 79 -16.18 11.11 11.28
N LEU A 80 -17.50 10.98 11.48
CA LEU A 80 -18.06 10.74 12.81
C LEU A 80 -17.63 9.37 13.34
N ARG A 81 -17.77 8.31 12.54
CA ARG A 81 -17.33 6.97 12.93
C ARG A 81 -15.82 6.89 13.08
N SER A 82 -15.06 7.58 12.24
CA SER A 82 -13.61 7.66 12.33
C SER A 82 -13.14 8.36 13.60
N VAL A 83 -13.73 9.51 13.96
CA VAL A 83 -13.42 10.21 15.21
C VAL A 83 -13.76 9.34 16.42
N LYS A 84 -14.90 8.65 16.43
CA LYS A 84 -15.27 7.72 17.50
C LYS A 84 -14.24 6.59 17.65
N SER A 85 -13.79 6.03 16.53
CA SER A 85 -12.75 4.99 16.47
C SER A 85 -11.41 5.49 17.04
N VAL A 86 -10.97 6.68 16.62
CA VAL A 86 -9.74 7.33 17.12
C VAL A 86 -9.83 7.60 18.62
N LEU A 87 -10.95 8.12 19.12
CA LEU A 87 -11.13 8.37 20.56
C LEU A 87 -11.08 7.06 21.36
N ALA A 88 -11.73 6.01 20.88
CA ALA A 88 -11.66 4.70 21.53
C ALA A 88 -10.22 4.18 21.60
N PHE A 89 -9.44 4.37 20.53
CA PHE A 89 -8.01 4.05 20.52
C PHE A 89 -7.23 4.88 21.56
N VAL A 90 -7.43 6.19 21.61
CA VAL A 90 -6.72 7.07 22.55
C VAL A 90 -6.99 6.68 24.02
N PHE A 91 -8.24 6.37 24.37
CA PHE A 91 -8.59 6.00 25.75
C PHE A 91 -8.10 4.60 26.15
N TRP A 92 -8.14 3.62 25.23
CA TRP A 92 -7.87 2.22 25.58
C TRP A 92 -6.66 1.62 24.85
N GLY A 93 -6.62 1.75 23.52
CA GLY A 93 -5.56 1.18 22.67
C GLY A 93 -4.18 1.77 22.93
N PHE A 94 -4.09 3.08 23.22
CA PHE A 94 -2.83 3.78 23.47
C PHE A 94 -2.02 3.12 24.60
N TRP A 95 -2.66 2.80 25.73
CA TRP A 95 -1.99 2.17 26.86
C TRP A 95 -1.55 0.73 26.58
N GLN A 96 -2.32 0.00 25.76
CA GLN A 96 -1.96 -1.34 25.33
C GLN A 96 -0.71 -1.29 24.44
N HIS A 97 -0.66 -0.35 23.48
CA HIS A 97 0.51 -0.11 22.65
C HIS A 97 1.72 0.27 23.50
N TYR A 98 1.55 1.17 24.47
CA TYR A 98 2.64 1.59 25.35
C TYR A 98 3.20 0.44 26.18
N ARG A 99 2.34 -0.42 26.73
CA ARG A 99 2.77 -1.62 27.47
C ARG A 99 3.56 -2.58 26.58
N LEU A 100 3.12 -2.78 25.34
CA LEU A 100 3.82 -3.61 24.37
C LEU A 100 5.18 -3.00 23.99
N PHE A 101 5.21 -1.69 23.71
CA PHE A 101 6.43 -0.94 23.42
C PHE A 101 7.45 -1.05 24.56
N ARG A 102 7.01 -0.87 25.81
CA ARG A 102 7.86 -0.99 27.00
C ARG A 102 8.48 -2.37 27.20
N ARG A 103 7.84 -3.44 26.70
CA ARG A 103 8.40 -4.79 26.74
C ARG A 103 9.45 -5.02 25.65
N GLY A 104 9.29 -4.40 24.47
CA GLY A 104 10.22 -4.55 23.35
C GLY A 104 11.51 -3.71 23.47
N ARG A 105 11.48 -2.58 24.17
CA ARG A 105 12.56 -1.56 24.15
C ARG A 105 13.92 -1.98 24.72
N PHE A 106 14.03 -3.11 25.43
CA PHE A 106 15.22 -3.42 26.24
C PHE A 106 16.51 -3.62 25.43
N GLU A 107 16.39 -3.97 24.16
CA GLU A 107 17.55 -4.15 23.26
C GLU A 107 17.96 -2.85 22.54
N LYS A 108 17.42 -1.69 22.98
CA LYS A 108 17.61 -0.38 22.33
C LYS A 108 17.42 -0.46 20.81
N PRO A 109 16.28 -0.95 20.30
CA PRO A 109 16.08 -1.14 18.86
C PRO A 109 16.09 0.20 18.10
N LEU A 110 16.33 0.13 16.78
CA LEU A 110 15.91 1.18 15.87
C LEU A 110 14.39 1.03 15.64
N ILE A 111 13.63 2.09 15.90
CA ILE A 111 12.19 2.10 15.64
C ILE A 111 11.95 2.58 14.22
N ILE A 112 11.22 1.79 13.43
CA ILE A 112 10.68 2.21 12.13
C ILE A 112 9.16 2.25 12.28
N SER A 113 8.54 3.38 11.95
CA SER A 113 7.12 3.60 12.18
C SER A 113 6.42 4.11 10.93
N ASP A 114 5.40 3.37 10.51
CA ASP A 114 4.48 3.72 9.43
C ASP A 114 3.24 4.38 10.06
N PHE A 115 3.09 5.70 9.92
CA PHE A 115 1.88 6.44 10.30
C PHE A 115 1.36 6.28 11.76
N LEU A 116 2.22 6.01 12.76
CA LEU A 116 1.80 5.90 14.17
C LEU A 116 2.42 6.98 15.08
N PRO A 117 1.81 8.18 15.18
CA PRO A 117 2.34 9.31 15.96
C PRO A 117 2.71 8.99 17.43
N HIS A 118 1.93 8.15 18.11
CA HIS A 118 2.19 7.76 19.49
C HIS A 118 3.46 6.92 19.63
N ILE A 119 3.83 6.14 18.62
CA ILE A 119 5.08 5.37 18.64
C ILE A 119 6.29 6.31 18.56
N HIS A 120 6.20 7.38 17.77
CA HIS A 120 7.26 8.40 17.71
C HIS A 120 7.45 9.06 19.09
N LEU A 121 6.34 9.39 19.76
CA LEU A 121 6.36 9.92 21.12
C LEU A 121 7.00 8.93 22.11
N PHE A 122 6.65 7.64 22.04
CA PHE A 122 7.22 6.62 22.90
C PHE A 122 8.73 6.47 22.68
N ALA A 123 9.17 6.43 21.42
CA ALA A 123 10.59 6.37 21.10
C ALA A 123 11.34 7.58 21.69
N LYS A 124 10.80 8.80 21.51
CA LYS A 124 11.41 10.02 22.06
C LYS A 124 11.51 10.01 23.59
N ILE A 125 10.44 9.61 24.29
CA ILE A 125 10.42 9.52 25.76
C ILE A 125 11.46 8.51 26.28
N HIS A 126 11.66 7.41 25.54
CA HIS A 126 12.61 6.35 25.92
C HIS A 126 14.02 6.54 25.34
N GLY A 127 14.29 7.67 24.66
CA GLY A 127 15.59 7.96 24.06
C GLY A 127 16.00 6.95 22.97
N LEU A 128 15.04 6.40 22.23
CA LEU A 128 15.29 5.47 21.13
C LEU A 128 15.26 6.20 19.80
N HIS A 129 16.17 5.80 18.90
CA HIS A 129 16.15 6.28 17.53
C HIS A 129 14.89 5.83 16.81
N CYS A 130 14.26 6.76 16.09
CA CYS A 130 13.01 6.54 15.39
C CYS A 130 13.08 7.16 13.99
N VAL A 131 12.75 6.35 12.99
CA VAL A 131 12.61 6.78 11.60
C VAL A 131 11.16 6.58 11.19
N GLY A 132 10.54 7.63 10.64
CA GLY A 132 9.21 7.55 10.06
C GLY A 132 9.29 7.17 8.59
N ILE A 133 8.44 6.25 8.11
CA ILE A 133 8.33 5.92 6.68
C ILE A 133 6.89 6.14 6.22
N TYR A 134 6.73 6.92 5.16
CA TYR A 134 5.45 7.44 4.70
C TYR A 134 5.43 7.43 3.17
N ASN A 135 4.28 7.20 2.53
CA ASN A 135 4.12 7.33 1.07
C ASN A 135 3.38 8.59 0.62
N TYR A 136 2.95 9.40 1.58
CA TYR A 136 2.41 10.74 1.33
C TYR A 136 2.61 11.59 2.58
N ALA A 137 2.93 12.86 2.37
CA ALA A 137 2.82 13.84 3.44
C ALA A 137 1.35 14.22 3.56
N LEU A 138 0.81 14.30 4.78
CA LEU A 138 -0.53 14.84 5.07
C LEU A 138 -0.65 16.35 4.81
N LYS A 139 0.01 16.87 3.77
CA LYS A 139 0.15 18.30 3.52
C LYS A 139 -1.22 18.94 3.26
N ASN A 140 -2.15 18.22 2.64
CA ASN A 140 -3.46 18.72 2.18
C ASN A 140 -4.61 17.71 2.28
N ARG A 141 -4.77 16.97 3.39
CA ARG A 141 -5.97 16.12 3.53
C ARG A 141 -7.18 16.98 3.86
N HIS A 142 -8.12 17.03 2.92
CA HIS A 142 -9.44 17.60 3.14
C HIS A 142 -10.41 16.46 3.43
N PHE A 143 -10.89 16.37 4.67
CA PHE A 143 -11.89 15.36 5.04
C PHE A 143 -13.31 15.78 4.65
N GLY A 144 -13.49 16.94 4.02
CA GLY A 144 -14.77 17.43 3.54
C GLY A 144 -14.93 18.94 3.75
N ASN A 145 -15.92 19.52 3.08
CA ASN A 145 -16.08 20.97 2.97
C ASN A 145 -16.77 21.64 4.18
N SER A 146 -17.40 20.87 5.07
CA SER A 146 -18.13 21.44 6.20
C SER A 146 -17.17 22.00 7.28
N PRO A 147 -17.60 22.99 8.09
CA PRO A 147 -16.75 23.58 9.13
C PRO A 147 -16.16 22.54 10.10
N PHE A 148 -16.96 21.53 10.48
CA PHE A 148 -16.50 20.44 11.33
C PHE A 148 -15.42 19.58 10.65
N HIS A 149 -15.62 19.23 9.37
CA HIS A 149 -14.65 18.44 8.60
C HIS A 149 -13.33 19.21 8.40
N LYS A 150 -13.41 20.53 8.16
CA LYS A 150 -12.25 21.42 8.09
C LYS A 150 -11.48 21.44 9.41
N LEU A 151 -12.17 21.57 10.54
CA LEU A 151 -11.54 21.54 11.87
C LEU A 151 -10.83 20.20 12.12
N VAL A 152 -11.50 19.07 11.88
CA VAL A 152 -10.90 17.73 12.02
C VAL A 152 -9.68 17.56 11.11
N SER A 153 -9.76 18.06 9.88
CA SER A 153 -8.64 18.04 8.92
C SER A 153 -7.44 18.83 9.43
N GLN A 154 -7.67 20.03 9.96
CA GLN A 154 -6.63 20.88 10.52
C GLN A 154 -6.00 20.25 11.76
N SER A 155 -6.82 19.71 12.68
CA SER A 155 -6.33 19.04 13.90
C SER A 155 -5.50 17.81 13.57
N ALA A 156 -5.96 16.95 12.66
CA ALA A 156 -5.18 15.80 12.21
C ALA A 156 -3.86 16.24 11.58
N THR A 157 -3.91 17.18 10.63
CA THR A 157 -2.71 17.71 9.96
C THR A 157 -1.71 18.28 10.97
N ALA A 158 -2.18 19.02 11.98
CA ALA A 158 -1.33 19.56 13.03
C ALA A 158 -0.68 18.46 13.88
N LEU A 159 -1.46 17.45 14.31
CA LEU A 159 -0.95 16.31 15.08
C LEU A 159 0.14 15.55 14.31
N PHE A 160 -0.08 15.29 13.03
CA PHE A 160 0.91 14.60 12.22
C PHE A 160 2.16 15.47 11.99
N ARG A 161 2.01 16.77 11.74
CA ARG A 161 3.16 17.69 11.66
C ARG A 161 3.98 17.73 12.93
N LEU A 162 3.34 17.66 14.10
CA LEU A 162 4.04 17.52 15.37
C LEU A 162 4.77 16.17 15.44
N SER A 163 4.12 15.08 15.03
CA SER A 163 4.73 13.74 15.04
C SER A 163 5.96 13.63 14.14
N TYR A 164 6.02 14.38 13.04
CA TYR A 164 7.19 14.43 12.15
C TYR A 164 8.41 15.08 12.80
N ARG A 165 8.20 15.92 13.82
CA ARG A 165 9.30 16.54 14.59
C ARG A 165 9.81 15.65 15.72
N LEU A 166 9.15 14.52 15.99
CA LEU A 166 9.51 13.61 17.07
C LEU A 166 10.46 12.49 16.62
N VAL A 167 10.59 12.28 15.32
CA VAL A 167 11.51 11.29 14.74
C VAL A 167 12.86 11.93 14.43
N ASP A 168 13.88 11.10 14.26
CA ASP A 168 15.20 11.54 13.84
C ASP A 168 15.25 11.81 12.33
N GLU A 169 14.48 11.06 11.54
CA GLU A 169 14.39 11.19 10.08
C GLU A 169 12.98 10.81 9.58
N MET A 170 12.46 11.54 8.59
CA MET A 170 11.20 11.20 7.90
C MET A 170 11.48 10.82 6.44
N ILE A 171 11.34 9.55 6.12
CA ILE A 171 11.45 9.05 4.76
C ILE A 171 10.08 9.13 4.09
N LEU A 172 10.04 9.77 2.93
CA LEU A 172 8.84 9.96 2.13
C LEU A 172 8.98 9.24 0.78
N GLU A 173 8.38 8.07 0.65
CA GLU A 173 8.26 7.31 -0.59
C GLU A 173 7.36 8.08 -1.58
N GLN A 174 7.87 8.41 -2.77
CA GLN A 174 7.16 9.15 -3.80
C GLN A 174 7.32 8.47 -5.16
N ILE A 175 6.30 8.57 -6.02
CA ILE A 175 6.41 8.12 -7.41
C ILE A 175 7.51 8.89 -8.14
N ILE A 176 7.55 10.21 -7.91
CA ILE A 176 8.59 11.10 -8.41
C ILE A 176 9.11 11.87 -7.21
N PRO A 177 10.33 11.54 -6.72
CA PRO A 177 10.94 12.23 -5.60
C PRO A 177 11.08 13.72 -5.92
N GLN A 178 10.52 14.56 -5.05
CA GLN A 178 10.68 16.01 -5.12
C GLN A 178 11.46 16.50 -3.91
N SER A 179 12.30 17.52 -4.12
CA SER A 179 13.00 18.19 -3.01
C SER A 179 11.99 18.66 -1.97
N GLN A 180 12.13 18.14 -0.74
CA GLN A 180 11.27 18.53 0.38
C GLN A 180 12.03 19.48 1.31
N PRO A 181 11.37 20.50 1.88
CA PRO A 181 11.98 21.34 2.90
C PRO A 181 12.05 20.60 4.25
N GLY A 182 13.20 20.67 4.92
CA GLY A 182 13.37 20.24 6.31
C GLY A 182 13.71 18.77 6.51
N LEU A 183 13.01 18.11 7.46
CA LEU A 183 13.28 16.75 7.99
C LEU A 183 12.88 15.59 7.05
N PHE A 184 12.54 15.88 5.80
CA PHE A 184 12.00 14.88 4.87
C PHE A 184 13.05 14.49 3.83
N THR A 185 13.37 13.19 3.78
CA THR A 185 14.15 12.61 2.70
C THR A 185 13.23 11.90 1.72
N ALA A 186 13.19 12.37 0.47
CA ALA A 186 12.34 11.80 -0.57
C ALA A 186 12.97 10.54 -1.18
N VAL A 187 12.22 9.46 -1.04
CA VAL A 187 12.28 8.11 -1.60
C VAL A 187 11.82 7.90 -3.03
N THR A 188 12.54 7.19 -3.90
CA THR A 188 11.86 6.49 -5.01
C THR A 188 10.95 5.37 -4.47
N PRO A 189 10.02 4.80 -5.28
CA PRO A 189 9.15 3.73 -4.81
C PRO A 189 9.90 2.47 -4.36
N MET A 190 9.38 1.83 -3.32
CA MET A 190 9.86 0.58 -2.74
C MET A 190 8.92 -0.55 -3.18
N ALA A 191 9.20 -1.23 -4.28
CA ALA A 191 8.36 -2.36 -4.72
C ALA A 191 8.86 -3.70 -4.15
N ARG A 192 7.98 -4.70 -4.08
CA ARG A 192 8.39 -6.06 -3.70
C ARG A 192 9.18 -6.68 -4.85
N LYS A 193 10.12 -7.55 -4.49
CA LYS A 193 10.96 -8.23 -5.48
C LYS A 193 10.14 -9.24 -6.27
N ILE A 194 10.12 -9.09 -7.59
CA ILE A 194 9.52 -10.08 -8.49
C ILE A 194 10.34 -11.37 -8.37
N SER A 195 9.69 -12.40 -7.83
CA SER A 195 10.31 -13.69 -7.48
C SER A 195 9.90 -14.82 -8.41
N ARG A 196 8.85 -14.62 -9.21
CA ARG A 196 8.31 -15.58 -10.16
C ARG A 196 8.34 -15.00 -11.57
N SER A 197 8.66 -15.84 -12.55
CA SER A 197 8.67 -15.41 -13.95
C SER A 197 7.24 -15.21 -14.47
N GLN A 198 7.11 -14.32 -15.46
CA GLN A 198 5.84 -14.07 -16.15
C GLN A 198 5.31 -15.36 -16.79
N GLU A 199 6.16 -16.17 -17.40
CA GLU A 199 5.79 -17.43 -18.06
C GLU A 199 5.24 -18.44 -17.07
N SER A 200 5.82 -18.54 -15.86
CA SER A 200 5.36 -19.44 -14.81
C SER A 200 3.93 -19.11 -14.39
N ILE A 201 3.62 -17.83 -14.15
CA ILE A 201 2.30 -17.39 -13.71
C ILE A 201 1.28 -17.51 -14.84
N ARG A 202 1.65 -17.15 -16.07
CA ARG A 202 0.75 -17.28 -17.21
C ARG A 202 0.43 -18.75 -17.52
N SER A 203 1.39 -19.65 -17.31
CA SER A 203 1.16 -21.10 -17.42
C SER A 203 0.21 -21.61 -16.34
N GLU A 204 0.37 -21.16 -15.09
CA GLU A 204 -0.55 -21.46 -13.98
C GLU A 204 -1.98 -21.00 -14.29
N LEU A 205 -2.12 -19.83 -14.89
CA LEU A 205 -3.41 -19.25 -15.27
C LEU A 205 -3.96 -19.76 -16.62
N HIS A 206 -3.24 -20.67 -17.28
CA HIS A 206 -3.56 -21.18 -18.62
C HIS A 206 -3.74 -20.08 -19.68
N VAL A 207 -2.87 -19.06 -19.65
CA VAL A 207 -2.86 -17.92 -20.58
C VAL A 207 -1.76 -18.11 -21.61
N ASN A 208 -2.09 -18.06 -22.90
CA ASN A 208 -1.08 -18.20 -23.95
C ASN A 208 -0.13 -16.99 -23.99
N PRO A 209 1.13 -17.16 -24.45
CA PRO A 209 2.10 -16.06 -24.53
C PRO A 209 1.65 -14.85 -25.35
N HIS A 210 0.82 -15.06 -26.37
CA HIS A 210 0.34 -13.99 -27.27
C HIS A 210 -0.95 -13.31 -26.81
N GLU A 211 -1.69 -13.90 -25.86
CA GLU A 211 -2.92 -13.30 -25.34
C GLU A 211 -2.58 -12.10 -24.44
N LYS A 212 -3.42 -11.08 -24.40
CA LYS A 212 -3.23 -9.98 -23.43
C LYS A 212 -3.85 -10.37 -22.09
N LEU A 213 -3.10 -10.17 -21.01
CA LEU A 213 -3.56 -10.39 -19.64
C LEU A 213 -3.64 -9.06 -18.91
N ILE A 214 -4.82 -8.70 -18.41
CA ILE A 214 -5.08 -7.43 -17.71
C ILE A 214 -5.31 -7.72 -16.24
N PHE A 215 -4.50 -7.15 -15.36
CA PHE A 215 -4.79 -7.17 -13.93
C PHE A 215 -5.92 -6.19 -13.62
N LEU A 216 -6.97 -6.66 -12.94
CA LEU A 216 -8.08 -5.83 -12.49
C LEU A 216 -8.19 -5.91 -10.96
N SER A 217 -8.12 -4.74 -10.30
CA SER A 217 -8.41 -4.64 -8.87
C SER A 217 -9.25 -3.42 -8.55
N VAL A 218 -10.41 -3.67 -7.96
CA VAL A 218 -11.33 -2.63 -7.51
C VAL A 218 -11.18 -2.32 -6.02
N GLY A 219 -10.09 -2.77 -5.36
CA GLY A 219 -9.79 -2.50 -3.94
C GLY A 219 -10.68 -3.22 -2.91
N GLY A 220 -10.11 -3.60 -1.77
CA GLY A 220 -10.65 -4.67 -0.91
C GLY A 220 -11.74 -4.34 0.13
N ASN A 221 -12.27 -3.12 0.22
CA ASN A 221 -13.21 -2.72 1.29
C ASN A 221 -14.57 -2.17 0.82
N SER A 222 -14.94 -2.42 -0.43
CA SER A 222 -16.11 -1.79 -1.07
C SER A 222 -16.91 -2.74 -1.91
N ASN A 223 -18.18 -2.42 -2.14
CA ASN A 223 -19.05 -3.17 -3.02
C ASN A 223 -18.49 -3.15 -4.46
N PRO A 224 -17.81 -4.22 -4.89
CA PRO A 224 -17.09 -4.22 -6.16
C PRO A 224 -18.05 -4.45 -7.34
N LYS A 225 -19.33 -4.68 -7.05
CA LYS A 225 -20.31 -5.27 -7.97
C LYS A 225 -20.53 -4.41 -9.22
N SER A 226 -20.74 -3.10 -9.07
CA SER A 226 -20.98 -2.21 -10.22
C SER A 226 -19.80 -2.19 -11.20
N TRP A 227 -18.57 -2.10 -10.67
CA TRP A 227 -17.36 -2.15 -11.47
C TRP A 227 -17.20 -3.49 -12.16
N LEU A 228 -17.39 -4.60 -11.45
CA LEU A 228 -17.24 -5.94 -12.00
C LEU A 228 -18.29 -6.28 -13.05
N GLU A 229 -19.53 -5.87 -12.86
CA GLU A 229 -20.59 -5.99 -13.88
C GLU A 229 -20.17 -5.23 -15.14
N ARG A 230 -19.70 -3.99 -14.99
CA ARG A 230 -19.22 -3.20 -16.12
C ARG A 230 -18.04 -3.86 -16.84
N PHE A 231 -17.05 -4.37 -16.11
CA PHE A 231 -15.92 -5.10 -16.71
C PHE A 231 -16.32 -6.46 -17.30
N SER A 232 -17.42 -7.07 -16.84
CA SER A 232 -17.95 -8.29 -17.47
C SER A 232 -18.48 -7.98 -18.88
N HIS A 233 -19.13 -6.83 -19.08
CA HIS A 233 -19.52 -6.37 -20.41
C HIS A 233 -18.31 -6.02 -21.28
N VAL A 234 -17.25 -5.43 -20.72
CA VAL A 234 -16.00 -5.17 -21.45
C VAL A 234 -15.33 -6.48 -21.86
N ALA A 235 -15.28 -7.47 -20.97
CA ALA A 235 -14.72 -8.79 -21.24
C ALA A 235 -15.46 -9.52 -22.36
N ALA A 236 -16.77 -9.30 -22.52
CA ALA A 236 -17.53 -9.83 -23.65
C ALA A 236 -17.14 -9.19 -25.00
N LEU A 237 -16.57 -7.98 -25.00
CA LEU A 237 -16.16 -7.23 -26.19
C LEU A 237 -14.65 -7.35 -26.48
N TYR A 238 -13.87 -7.93 -25.57
CA TYR A 238 -12.42 -7.97 -25.63
C TYR A 238 -11.90 -9.41 -25.68
N SER A 239 -10.95 -9.68 -26.58
CA SER A 239 -10.37 -11.02 -26.72
C SER A 239 -9.32 -11.36 -25.66
N GLY A 240 -8.77 -10.36 -24.96
CA GLY A 240 -7.81 -10.59 -23.88
C GLY A 240 -8.48 -11.07 -22.57
N LYS A 241 -7.64 -11.53 -21.65
CA LYS A 241 -8.06 -12.07 -20.35
C LYS A 241 -7.95 -11.01 -19.27
N PHE A 242 -8.89 -11.05 -18.33
CA PHE A 242 -8.86 -10.22 -17.14
C PHE A 242 -8.57 -11.10 -15.92
N LEU A 243 -7.48 -10.82 -15.23
CA LEU A 243 -7.11 -11.44 -13.96
C LEU A 243 -7.67 -10.62 -12.81
N LEU A 244 -8.46 -11.28 -11.97
CA LEU A 244 -8.95 -10.72 -10.72
C LEU A 244 -8.29 -11.45 -9.55
N ILE A 245 -7.82 -10.70 -8.55
CA ILE A 245 -7.37 -11.30 -7.29
C ILE A 245 -8.28 -10.81 -6.17
N PRO A 246 -9.33 -11.57 -5.81
CA PRO A 246 -10.24 -11.17 -4.75
C PRO A 246 -9.49 -11.20 -3.42
N ARG A 247 -9.66 -10.14 -2.62
CA ARG A 247 -9.26 -10.11 -1.22
C ARG A 247 -10.51 -9.91 -0.37
N ASN A 248 -10.70 -10.77 0.63
CA ASN A 248 -11.67 -10.63 1.74
C ASN A 248 -13.18 -10.80 1.48
N ILE A 249 -13.64 -11.30 0.34
CA ILE A 249 -15.08 -11.50 0.15
C ILE A 249 -15.29 -12.85 -0.53
N TYR A 250 -16.05 -13.77 0.08
CA TYR A 250 -16.42 -15.10 -0.41
C TYR A 250 -15.30 -16.12 -0.70
N GLU A 251 -15.62 -17.40 -0.59
CA GLU A 251 -14.79 -18.48 -1.15
C GLU A 251 -14.52 -18.20 -2.64
N LEU A 252 -13.29 -18.46 -3.11
CA LEU A 252 -12.90 -18.37 -4.52
C LEU A 252 -13.89 -19.09 -5.46
N SER A 253 -14.51 -20.17 -4.97
CA SER A 253 -15.59 -20.92 -5.64
C SER A 253 -16.78 -20.03 -6.03
N THR A 254 -17.19 -19.12 -5.15
CA THR A 254 -18.31 -18.20 -5.36
C THR A 254 -17.95 -17.15 -6.40
N TRP A 255 -16.73 -16.63 -6.38
CA TRP A 255 -16.23 -15.73 -7.41
C TRP A 255 -16.19 -16.36 -8.79
N LYS A 256 -15.63 -17.57 -8.90
CA LYS A 256 -15.59 -18.35 -10.15
C LYS A 256 -16.99 -18.53 -10.74
N ARG A 257 -17.99 -18.82 -9.91
CA ARG A 257 -19.39 -18.96 -10.35
C ARG A 257 -20.04 -17.63 -10.76
N THR A 258 -19.73 -16.55 -10.05
CA THR A 258 -20.41 -15.25 -10.24
C THR A 258 -19.84 -14.49 -11.45
N TYR A 259 -18.54 -14.63 -11.70
CA TYR A 259 -17.83 -13.92 -12.77
C TYR A 259 -16.96 -14.87 -13.59
N PRO A 260 -17.56 -15.79 -14.38
CA PRO A 260 -16.83 -16.83 -15.11
C PRO A 260 -15.89 -16.28 -16.22
N HIS A 261 -16.04 -15.01 -16.58
CA HIS A 261 -15.21 -14.34 -17.58
C HIS A 261 -13.86 -13.84 -17.03
N PHE A 262 -13.69 -13.82 -15.70
CA PHE A 262 -12.44 -13.43 -15.07
C PHE A 262 -11.59 -14.65 -14.71
N LEU A 263 -10.30 -14.56 -15.00
CA LEU A 263 -9.31 -15.48 -14.45
C LEU A 263 -9.12 -15.16 -12.97
N LEU A 264 -9.04 -16.22 -12.18
CA LEU A 264 -8.81 -16.17 -10.74
C LEU A 264 -7.68 -17.14 -10.44
N PRO A 265 -6.76 -16.80 -9.52
CA PRO A 265 -5.74 -17.75 -9.11
C PRO A 265 -6.38 -19.01 -8.50
N SER A 266 -5.59 -20.09 -8.45
CA SER A 266 -6.01 -21.36 -7.86
C SER A 266 -6.32 -21.19 -6.36
N GLU A 267 -5.52 -20.36 -5.67
CA GLU A 267 -5.60 -20.06 -4.25
C GLU A 267 -5.52 -18.55 -3.99
N ILE A 268 -5.89 -18.13 -2.78
CA ILE A 268 -5.70 -16.73 -2.37
C ILE A 268 -4.20 -16.52 -2.22
N SER A 269 -3.63 -15.64 -3.05
CA SER A 269 -2.20 -15.42 -3.03
C SER A 269 -1.79 -14.15 -2.29
N ASP A 270 -0.73 -14.29 -1.48
CA ASP A 270 -0.06 -13.20 -0.79
C ASP A 270 0.97 -12.50 -1.70
N ASP A 271 1.35 -13.13 -2.82
CA ASP A 271 2.38 -12.68 -3.76
C ASP A 271 1.86 -11.82 -4.93
N VAL A 272 0.75 -11.09 -4.74
CA VAL A 272 0.06 -10.30 -5.79
C VAL A 272 0.97 -9.44 -6.69
N HIS A 273 2.14 -8.99 -6.22
CA HIS A 273 3.12 -8.27 -7.03
C HIS A 273 3.64 -9.11 -8.22
N ASN A 274 3.82 -10.42 -8.03
CA ASN A 274 4.21 -11.34 -9.08
C ASN A 274 3.10 -11.46 -10.15
N TYR A 275 1.84 -11.57 -9.72
CA TYR A 275 0.71 -11.58 -10.64
C TYR A 275 0.54 -10.27 -11.42
N ILE A 276 0.79 -9.13 -10.77
CA ILE A 276 0.86 -7.82 -11.45
C ILE A 276 1.93 -7.87 -12.53
N ALA A 277 3.15 -8.30 -12.19
CA ALA A 277 4.28 -8.36 -13.12
C ALA A 277 4.07 -9.31 -14.31
N ALA A 278 3.16 -10.28 -14.21
CA ALA A 278 2.83 -11.19 -15.31
C ALA A 278 1.84 -10.62 -16.33
N CYS A 279 1.18 -9.50 -16.01
CA CYS A 279 0.17 -8.87 -16.84
C CYS A 279 0.77 -7.89 -17.88
N ASP A 280 -0.05 -7.48 -18.83
CA ASP A 280 0.25 -6.51 -19.88
C ASP A 280 -0.27 -5.10 -19.55
N LEU A 281 -1.26 -4.99 -18.65
CA LEU A 281 -1.89 -3.75 -18.19
C LEU A 281 -2.44 -3.94 -16.78
N VAL A 282 -2.33 -2.90 -15.95
CA VAL A 282 -2.96 -2.84 -14.63
C VAL A 282 -4.09 -1.84 -14.63
N ILE A 283 -5.29 -2.31 -14.31
CA ILE A 283 -6.47 -1.50 -14.05
C ILE A 283 -6.78 -1.58 -12.57
N SER A 284 -6.63 -0.47 -11.86
CA SER A 284 -6.92 -0.43 -10.44
C SER A 284 -7.28 0.98 -9.98
N LYS A 285 -7.87 1.07 -8.80
CA LYS A 285 -7.75 2.28 -7.99
C LYS A 285 -6.28 2.67 -7.90
N ALA A 286 -5.95 3.96 -8.01
CA ALA A 286 -4.59 4.47 -7.87
C ALA A 286 -4.13 4.46 -6.39
N GLY A 287 -4.22 3.30 -5.75
CA GLY A 287 -3.63 3.05 -4.44
C GLY A 287 -2.12 2.90 -4.60
N PHE A 288 -1.36 3.62 -3.77
CA PHE A 288 0.09 3.73 -3.90
C PHE A 288 0.80 2.37 -3.97
N GLY A 289 0.36 1.41 -3.15
CA GLY A 289 0.91 0.05 -3.13
C GLY A 289 0.74 -0.71 -4.45
N THR A 290 -0.37 -0.56 -5.18
CA THR A 290 -0.51 -1.18 -6.51
C THR A 290 0.30 -0.43 -7.56
N VAL A 291 0.32 0.89 -7.47
CA VAL A 291 1.01 1.76 -8.42
C VAL A 291 2.52 1.47 -8.42
N ARG A 292 3.17 1.43 -7.25
CA ARG A 292 4.60 1.15 -7.18
C ARG A 292 4.99 -0.22 -7.75
N GLU A 293 4.18 -1.25 -7.53
CA GLU A 293 4.44 -2.61 -8.05
C GLU A 293 4.28 -2.62 -9.58
N THR A 294 3.32 -1.85 -10.09
CA THR A 294 3.12 -1.67 -11.53
C THR A 294 4.31 -0.95 -12.17
N LEU A 295 4.79 0.12 -11.53
CA LEU A 295 5.94 0.89 -12.00
C LEU A 295 7.22 0.05 -11.99
N ALA A 296 7.46 -0.71 -10.92
CA ALA A 296 8.61 -1.61 -10.83
C ALA A 296 8.58 -2.73 -11.88
N ALA A 297 7.39 -3.18 -12.28
CA ALA A 297 7.21 -4.12 -13.38
C ALA A 297 7.27 -3.47 -14.78
N GLY A 298 7.38 -2.14 -14.87
CA GLY A 298 7.39 -1.42 -16.16
C GLY A 298 6.04 -1.47 -16.91
N LEU A 299 4.94 -1.73 -16.21
CA LEU A 299 3.65 -1.98 -16.82
C LEU A 299 2.80 -0.71 -16.95
N PRO A 300 1.85 -0.67 -17.90
CA PRO A 300 0.93 0.47 -18.02
C PRO A 300 -0.07 0.42 -16.89
N PHE A 301 -0.47 1.60 -16.42
CA PHE A 301 -1.50 1.74 -15.41
C PHE A 301 -2.68 2.54 -15.99
N LEU A 302 -3.89 2.02 -15.80
CA LEU A 302 -5.15 2.68 -16.16
C LEU A 302 -5.98 2.88 -14.89
N PRO A 303 -5.93 4.08 -14.27
CA PRO A 303 -6.63 4.36 -13.02
C PRO A 303 -8.15 4.25 -13.14
N LEU A 304 -8.78 3.69 -12.11
CA LEU A 304 -10.19 3.92 -11.82
C LEU A 304 -10.33 5.27 -11.11
N HIS A 305 -11.02 6.22 -11.73
CA HIS A 305 -11.25 7.55 -11.20
C HIS A 305 -12.22 7.50 -10.03
N LEU A 306 -11.75 7.89 -8.84
CA LEU A 306 -12.54 7.90 -7.61
C LEU A 306 -12.39 9.25 -6.90
N PRO A 307 -13.14 10.27 -7.34
CA PRO A 307 -12.89 11.68 -6.97
C PRO A 307 -13.06 11.96 -5.48
N HIS A 308 -13.78 11.11 -4.75
CA HIS A 308 -14.05 11.30 -3.32
C HIS A 308 -13.08 10.57 -2.38
N HIS A 309 -12.15 9.76 -2.90
CA HIS A 309 -11.21 9.03 -2.07
C HIS A 309 -9.92 9.85 -1.80
N PRO A 310 -9.62 10.21 -0.53
CA PRO A 310 -8.64 11.26 -0.20
C PRO A 310 -7.18 10.95 -0.56
N GLU A 311 -6.78 9.68 -0.67
CA GLU A 311 -5.41 9.27 -1.06
C GLU A 311 -5.27 8.99 -2.57
N ILE A 312 -6.37 8.65 -3.24
CA ILE A 312 -6.32 8.17 -4.64
C ILE A 312 -6.17 9.34 -5.58
N GLY A 313 -6.85 10.47 -5.32
CA GLY A 313 -6.83 11.63 -6.21
C GLY A 313 -5.43 12.20 -6.44
N GLU A 314 -4.58 12.26 -5.41
CA GLU A 314 -3.21 12.76 -5.56
C GLU A 314 -2.33 11.80 -6.36
N THR A 315 -2.44 10.50 -6.09
CA THR A 315 -1.69 9.48 -6.83
C THR A 315 -2.11 9.47 -8.30
N GLU A 316 -3.41 9.55 -8.57
CA GLU A 316 -3.97 9.66 -9.93
C GLU A 316 -3.47 10.90 -10.66
N ARG A 317 -3.48 12.07 -9.99
CA ARG A 317 -2.95 13.33 -10.53
C ARG A 317 -1.49 13.20 -10.94
N VAL A 318 -0.65 12.65 -10.06
CA VAL A 318 0.78 12.44 -10.34
C VAL A 318 0.98 11.50 -11.54
N LEU A 319 0.17 10.44 -11.66
CA LEU A 319 0.25 9.52 -12.80
C LEU A 319 -0.06 10.21 -14.13
N LEU A 320 -1.10 11.05 -14.17
CA LEU A 320 -1.52 11.75 -15.38
C LEU A 320 -0.55 12.87 -15.78
N GLU A 321 -0.16 13.74 -14.83
CA GLU A 321 0.73 14.88 -15.10
C GLU A 321 2.11 14.46 -15.59
N ASN A 322 2.54 13.24 -15.28
CA ASN A 322 3.86 12.72 -15.65
C ASN A 322 3.80 11.64 -16.73
N ASN A 323 2.68 11.53 -17.45
CA ASN A 323 2.49 10.58 -18.56
C ASN A 323 2.70 9.10 -18.18
N LEU A 324 2.49 8.75 -16.90
CA LEU A 324 2.51 7.37 -16.41
C LEU A 324 1.16 6.67 -16.64
N ALA A 325 0.09 7.45 -16.81
CA ALA A 325 -1.21 7.00 -17.29
C ALA A 325 -1.72 7.92 -18.42
N VAL A 326 -2.35 7.37 -19.45
CA VAL A 326 -2.83 8.12 -20.63
C VAL A 326 -4.32 8.46 -20.62
N ALA A 327 -5.04 7.89 -19.65
CA ALA A 327 -6.47 8.04 -19.45
C ALA A 327 -6.83 7.53 -18.06
N THR A 328 -8.07 7.80 -17.64
CA THR A 328 -8.70 7.19 -16.45
C THR A 328 -10.07 6.65 -16.82
N ILE A 329 -10.55 5.66 -16.06
CA ILE A 329 -11.89 5.10 -16.21
C ILE A 329 -12.81 5.71 -15.16
N SER A 330 -13.90 6.31 -15.61
CA SER A 330 -14.99 6.85 -14.78
C SER A 330 -16.17 5.90 -14.72
N GLU A 331 -16.99 6.00 -13.68
CA GLU A 331 -18.26 5.27 -13.59
C GLU A 331 -19.25 5.62 -14.71
N ALA A 332 -19.08 6.79 -15.34
CA ALA A 332 -19.89 7.24 -16.47
C ALA A 332 -19.50 6.57 -17.81
N ASP A 333 -18.30 6.00 -17.92
CA ASP A 333 -17.82 5.44 -19.19
C ASP A 333 -18.58 4.17 -19.58
N SER A 334 -19.11 4.13 -20.79
CA SER A 334 -19.67 2.92 -21.40
C SER A 334 -18.61 1.81 -21.57
N PRO A 335 -19.01 0.53 -21.69
CA PRO A 335 -18.08 -0.56 -21.95
C PRO A 335 -17.19 -0.36 -23.19
N VAL A 336 -17.71 0.30 -24.23
CA VAL A 336 -16.94 0.60 -25.46
C VAL A 336 -15.88 1.67 -25.20
N GLU A 337 -16.20 2.72 -24.44
CA GLU A 337 -15.22 3.75 -24.05
C GLU A 337 -14.11 3.16 -23.17
N ILE A 338 -14.47 2.28 -22.23
CA ILE A 338 -13.49 1.56 -21.42
C ILE A 338 -12.56 0.73 -22.29
N LEU A 339 -13.11 -0.04 -23.25
CA LEU A 339 -12.32 -0.84 -24.17
C LEU A 339 -11.35 0.01 -25.00
N ASN A 340 -11.78 1.18 -25.47
CA ASN A 340 -10.91 2.10 -26.20
C ASN A 340 -9.77 2.63 -25.32
N LYS A 341 -10.04 2.95 -24.04
CA LYS A 341 -9.01 3.35 -23.07
C LYS A 341 -8.03 2.20 -22.79
N ILE A 342 -8.51 0.97 -22.69
CA ILE A 342 -7.65 -0.22 -22.54
C ILE A 342 -6.70 -0.36 -23.73
N LYS A 343 -7.22 -0.30 -24.96
CA LYS A 343 -6.41 -0.40 -26.19
C LYS A 343 -5.35 0.71 -26.24
N LYS A 344 -5.76 1.96 -26.01
CA LYS A 344 -4.86 3.12 -25.96
C LYS A 344 -3.73 2.93 -24.94
N SER A 345 -4.05 2.43 -23.74
CA SER A 345 -3.04 2.19 -22.69
C SER A 345 -2.06 1.05 -23.03
N LEU A 346 -2.54 0.01 -23.73
CA LEU A 346 -1.68 -1.10 -24.19
C LEU A 346 -0.76 -0.67 -25.34
N GLU A 347 -1.23 0.21 -26.22
CA GLU A 347 -0.49 0.71 -27.39
C GLU A 347 0.53 1.80 -27.03
N ASN A 348 0.40 2.44 -25.86
CA ASN A 348 1.32 3.51 -25.46
C ASN A 348 2.72 2.97 -25.12
N GLN A 349 3.66 3.18 -26.06
CA GLN A 349 5.07 2.80 -25.94
C GLN A 349 5.94 3.91 -25.34
N GLU A 350 5.49 5.16 -25.30
CA GLU A 350 6.26 6.32 -24.82
C GLU A 350 6.03 6.58 -23.32
N ARG A 351 6.34 5.60 -22.47
CA ARG A 351 6.19 5.75 -21.01
C ARG A 351 7.54 5.98 -20.34
N PRO A 352 7.69 7.01 -19.48
CA PRO A 352 8.93 7.21 -18.77
C PRO A 352 9.17 6.06 -17.79
N LEU A 353 10.42 5.57 -17.76
CA LEU A 353 10.85 4.59 -16.77
C LEU A 353 11.06 5.30 -15.43
N ILE A 354 10.40 4.81 -14.39
CA ILE A 354 10.55 5.31 -13.03
C ILE A 354 11.51 4.40 -12.27
N SER A 355 12.56 5.00 -11.70
CA SER A 355 13.45 4.29 -10.78
C SER A 355 12.65 3.80 -9.57
N CYS A 356 12.85 2.53 -9.17
CA CYS A 356 12.22 1.92 -8.00
C CYS A 356 13.30 1.38 -7.06
N GLN A 357 14.29 2.22 -6.72
CA GLN A 357 15.44 1.90 -5.85
C GLN A 357 15.23 2.35 -4.40
N GLY A 358 13.97 2.57 -4.00
CA GLY A 358 13.64 3.18 -2.71
C GLY A 358 14.14 2.35 -1.53
N VAL A 359 14.29 1.03 -1.70
CA VAL A 359 14.77 0.11 -0.67
C VAL A 359 16.25 0.36 -0.42
N GLU A 360 17.08 0.41 -1.47
CA GLU A 360 18.51 0.68 -1.37
C GLU A 360 18.78 2.11 -0.86
N GLU A 361 18.02 3.09 -1.34
CA GLU A 361 18.05 4.47 -0.85
C GLU A 361 17.73 4.53 0.65
N THR A 362 16.67 3.86 1.08
CA THR A 362 16.27 3.78 2.49
C THR A 362 17.32 3.08 3.34
N LEU A 363 17.85 1.94 2.91
CA LEU A 363 18.88 1.22 3.67
C LEU A 363 20.15 2.07 3.89
N LYS A 364 20.55 2.87 2.89
CA LYS A 364 21.66 3.83 3.05
C LYS A 364 21.35 4.86 4.13
N ILE A 365 20.14 5.41 4.16
CA ILE A 365 19.71 6.36 5.21
C ILE A 365 19.71 5.69 6.58
N LEU A 366 19.17 4.47 6.68
CA LEU A 366 19.09 3.72 7.93
C LEU A 366 20.47 3.29 8.47
N SER A 367 21.48 3.13 7.60
CA SER A 367 22.84 2.73 8.00
C SER A 367 23.51 3.69 8.99
N CYS A 368 23.02 4.94 9.10
CA CYS A 368 23.46 5.88 10.12
C CYS A 368 23.05 5.48 11.56
N TRP A 369 22.09 4.56 11.70
CA TRP A 369 21.43 4.21 12.96
C TRP A 369 21.42 2.71 13.28
N LEU A 370 21.74 1.87 12.29
CA LEU A 370 21.83 0.40 12.35
C LEU A 370 23.25 -0.03 12.73
#